data_AF-A0A4V3SZ00-F1
#
_entry.id   AF-A0A4V3SZ00-F1
#
_cell.length_a   1.000
_cell.length_b   1.000
_cell.length_c   1.000
_cell.angle_alpha   90.00
_cell.angle_beta   90.00
_cell.angle_gamma   90.00
#
_symmetry.space_group_name_H-M   'P 1'
#
loop_
_entity.id
_entity.type
_entity.pdbx_description
1 polymer ?
#
loop_
_entity_poly.entity_id
_entity_poly.type
_entity_poly.pdbx_seq_one_letter_code
_entity_poly.pdbx_strand_id
1 'polypeptide(L)'
;RDYAHLAVAFCRCMNIPARYCTGYLGDIGTPPPHGTMDFAAWFEVFLDGSWHTFDARNNTPRIGRVLIARGRDAADVALNNTFGPNTLSSFKVWTDEVSERQPGEPWL
;
A
#
# COMPACT_ATOMS: atom_id res chain seq x y z
N ARG A 1 1.04 -8.31 2.21
CA ARG A 1 1.76 -8.86 1.04
C ARG A 1 1.02 -10.04 0.42
N ASP A 2 0.79 -11.12 1.18
CA ASP A 2 0.41 -12.40 0.57
C ASP A 2 -1.00 -12.37 -0.07
N TYR A 3 -1.97 -11.70 0.56
CA TYR A 3 -3.30 -11.44 -0.04
C TYR A 3 -3.21 -10.72 -1.40
N ALA A 4 -2.35 -9.70 -1.51
CA ALA A 4 -2.17 -8.96 -2.75
C ALA A 4 -1.48 -9.82 -3.83
N HIS A 5 -0.50 -10.65 -3.46
CA HIS A 5 0.08 -11.62 -4.40
C HIS A 5 -0.96 -12.62 -4.92
N LEU A 6 -1.76 -13.20 -4.02
CA LEU A 6 -2.78 -14.18 -4.40
C LEU A 6 -3.82 -13.56 -5.33
N ALA A 7 -4.28 -12.34 -5.03
CA ALA A 7 -5.23 -11.63 -5.87
C ALA A 7 -4.63 -11.28 -7.25
N VAL A 8 -3.39 -10.79 -7.30
CA VAL A 8 -2.68 -10.55 -8.57
C VAL A 8 -2.55 -11.84 -9.38
N ALA A 9 -2.21 -12.96 -8.74
CA ALA A 9 -2.11 -14.26 -9.40
C ALA A 9 -3.46 -14.71 -9.99
N PHE A 10 -4.55 -14.63 -9.21
CA PHE A 10 -5.89 -14.99 -9.68
C PHE A 10 -6.36 -14.11 -10.85
N CYS A 11 -6.15 -12.80 -10.78
CA CYS A 11 -6.44 -11.91 -11.91
C CYS A 11 -5.68 -12.33 -13.17
N ARG A 12 -4.37 -12.58 -13.05
CA ARG A 12 -3.53 -12.98 -14.19
C ARG A 12 -3.91 -14.36 -14.74
N CYS A 13 -4.34 -15.31 -13.90
CA CYS A 13 -4.87 -16.60 -14.35
C CYS A 13 -6.15 -16.47 -15.19
N MET A 14 -6.89 -15.37 -15.01
CA MET A 14 -8.08 -15.05 -15.81
C MET A 14 -7.76 -14.11 -16.99
N ASN A 15 -6.49 -13.93 -17.34
CA ASN A 15 -6.00 -12.98 -18.36
C ASN A 15 -6.33 -11.51 -18.06
N ILE A 16 -6.52 -11.16 -16.79
CA ILE A 16 -6.77 -9.78 -16.37
C ILE A 16 -5.44 -9.16 -15.93
N PRO A 17 -4.98 -8.06 -16.56
CA PRO A 17 -3.74 -7.41 -16.14
C PRO A 17 -3.88 -6.85 -14.72
N ALA A 18 -2.97 -7.26 -13.84
CA ALA A 18 -2.92 -6.82 -12.46
C ALA A 18 -1.47 -6.51 -12.05
N ARG A 19 -1.29 -5.55 -11.14
CA ARG A 19 0.00 -5.16 -10.57
C ARG A 19 -0.07 -5.03 -9.06
N TYR A 20 1.05 -5.31 -8.41
CA TYR A 20 1.22 -5.20 -6.97
C TYR A 20 1.58 -3.76 -6.60
N CYS A 21 1.02 -3.28 -5.50
CA CYS A 21 1.27 -1.94 -4.97
C CYS A 21 1.73 -2.03 -3.52
N THR A 22 2.70 -1.20 -3.16
CA THR A 22 3.13 -1.01 -1.77
C THR A 22 3.05 0.47 -1.41
N GLY A 23 2.71 0.76 -0.16
CA GLY A 23 2.64 2.13 0.32
C GLY A 23 2.09 2.23 1.72
N TYR A 24 1.76 3.46 2.11
CA TYR A 24 1.09 3.70 3.37
C TYR A 24 -0.42 3.55 3.22
N LEU A 25 -1.04 2.97 4.24
CA LEU A 25 -2.48 2.97 4.43
C LEU A 25 -2.75 3.29 5.90
N GLY A 26 -3.07 4.54 6.18
CA GLY A 26 -3.47 4.98 7.50
C GLY A 26 -4.89 4.53 7.86
N ASP A 27 -5.29 4.91 9.07
CA ASP A 27 -6.63 4.68 9.60
C ASP A 27 -7.60 5.85 9.37
N ILE A 28 -7.25 6.74 8.43
CA ILE A 28 -8.07 7.88 7.99
C ILE A 28 -9.45 7.37 7.54
N GLY A 29 -10.50 7.94 8.14
CA GLY A 29 -11.88 7.56 7.87
C GLY A 29 -12.30 6.19 8.40
N THR A 30 -11.54 5.59 9.34
CA THR A 30 -11.92 4.32 9.98
C THR A 30 -12.20 4.47 11.47
N PRO A 31 -13.15 3.70 12.03
CA PRO A 31 -13.50 3.82 13.44
C PRO A 31 -12.37 3.29 14.34
N PRO A 32 -12.14 3.91 15.51
CA PRO A 32 -11.23 3.37 16.51
C PRO A 32 -11.73 2.05 17.11
N PRO A 33 -10.85 1.24 17.73
CA PRO A 33 -9.43 1.50 17.97
C PRO A 33 -8.55 1.26 16.74
N HIS A 34 -7.52 2.09 16.57
CA HIS A 34 -6.50 1.94 15.53
C HIS A 34 -5.45 0.91 15.93
N GLY A 35 -5.02 0.10 14.96
CA GLY A 35 -3.95 -0.87 15.16
C GLY A 35 -2.56 -0.21 15.13
N THR A 36 -1.52 -1.00 15.34
CA THR A 36 -0.16 -0.57 15.04
C THR A 36 -0.02 -0.36 13.53
N MET A 37 0.44 0.83 13.13
CA MET A 37 0.63 1.19 11.73
C MET A 37 1.79 0.40 11.10
N ASP A 38 1.61 0.03 9.84
CA ASP A 38 2.58 -0.69 9.02
C ASP A 38 2.40 -0.27 7.54
N PHE A 39 3.35 -0.61 6.68
CA PHE A 39 3.13 -0.53 5.25
C PHE A 39 2.02 -1.51 4.84
N ALA A 40 1.22 -1.07 3.90
CA ALA A 40 0.20 -1.88 3.30
C ALA A 40 0.62 -2.33 1.90
N ALA A 41 0.11 -3.50 1.55
CA ALA A 41 0.17 -4.02 0.21
C ALA A 41 -1.25 -4.18 -0.31
N TRP A 42 -1.48 -3.67 -1.52
CA TRP A 42 -2.73 -3.84 -2.25
C TRP A 42 -2.40 -4.15 -3.70
N PHE A 43 -3.42 -4.23 -4.56
CA PHE A 43 -3.20 -4.47 -5.98
C PHE A 43 -4.08 -3.54 -6.81
N GLU A 44 -3.66 -3.35 -8.06
CA GLU A 44 -4.44 -2.64 -9.05
C GLU A 44 -4.71 -3.55 -10.24
N VAL A 45 -5.91 -3.44 -10.80
CA VAL A 45 -6.37 -4.22 -11.95
C VAL A 45 -6.68 -3.26 -13.09
N PHE A 46 -6.22 -3.58 -14.31
CA PHE A 46 -6.51 -2.78 -15.48
C PHE A 46 -7.84 -3.19 -16.10
N LEU A 47 -8.85 -2.32 -15.99
CA LEU A 47 -10.20 -2.53 -16.51
C LEU A 47 -10.65 -1.24 -17.21
N ASP A 48 -11.24 -1.38 -18.39
CA ASP A 48 -11.80 -0.26 -19.15
C ASP A 48 -10.84 0.93 -19.30
N GLY A 49 -9.62 0.65 -19.79
CA GLY A 49 -8.62 1.69 -20.06
C GLY A 49 -7.95 2.32 -18.83
N SER A 50 -8.26 1.86 -17.61
CA SER A 50 -7.78 2.47 -16.37
C SER A 50 -7.37 1.46 -15.29
N TRP A 51 -6.55 1.90 -14.34
CA TRP A 51 -6.13 1.10 -13.19
C TRP A 51 -7.08 1.32 -12.01
N HIS A 52 -7.68 0.24 -11.52
CA HIS A 52 -8.61 0.24 -10.38
C HIS A 52 -7.96 -0.38 -9.16
N THR A 53 -8.10 0.27 -8.00
CA THR A 53 -7.48 -0.19 -6.74
C THR A 53 -8.36 -1.20 -6.02
N PHE A 54 -7.76 -2.30 -5.60
CA PHE A 54 -8.41 -3.34 -4.81
C PHE A 54 -7.53 -3.75 -3.63
N ASP A 55 -8.17 -4.13 -2.53
CA ASP A 55 -7.51 -4.55 -1.30
C ASP A 55 -8.13 -5.85 -0.82
N ALA A 56 -7.49 -6.98 -1.18
CA ALA A 56 -7.98 -8.31 -0.84
C ALA A 56 -7.90 -8.63 0.66
N ARG A 57 -7.15 -7.85 1.45
CA ARG A 57 -7.05 -8.04 2.91
C ARG A 57 -8.28 -7.45 3.60
N ASN A 58 -8.63 -6.22 3.24
CA ASN A 58 -9.67 -5.45 3.95
C ASN A 58 -11.04 -5.49 3.25
N ASN A 59 -11.05 -5.79 1.94
CA ASN A 59 -12.24 -5.89 1.08
C ASN A 59 -13.27 -4.75 1.29
N THR A 60 -12.79 -3.56 1.63
CA THR A 60 -13.58 -2.37 1.90
C THR A 60 -12.83 -1.17 1.33
N PRO A 61 -13.50 -0.23 0.65
CA PRO A 61 -12.87 1.01 0.21
C PRO A 61 -12.22 1.73 1.39
N ARG A 62 -10.98 2.18 1.19
CA ARG A 62 -10.24 2.99 2.18
C ARG A 62 -9.75 4.26 1.50
N ILE A 63 -9.75 5.37 2.22
CA ILE A 63 -9.13 6.63 1.80
C ILE A 63 -7.71 6.74 2.36
N GLY A 64 -6.95 7.74 1.92
CA GLY A 64 -5.63 8.03 2.51
C GLY A 64 -4.51 7.06 2.12
N ARG A 65 -4.64 6.32 1.00
CA ARG A 65 -3.52 5.54 0.46
C ARG A 65 -2.45 6.47 -0.08
N VAL A 66 -1.24 6.35 0.42
CA VAL A 66 -0.05 7.02 -0.15
C VAL A 66 0.78 5.95 -0.84
N LEU A 67 0.69 5.91 -2.16
CA LEU A 67 1.42 4.95 -2.98
C LEU A 67 2.93 5.24 -2.91
N ILE A 68 3.72 4.21 -2.63
CA ILE A 68 5.18 4.27 -2.74
C ILE A 68 5.62 3.70 -4.09
N ALA A 69 5.19 2.48 -4.42
CA ALA A 69 5.66 1.82 -5.64
C ALA A 69 4.67 0.80 -6.21
N ARG A 70 4.84 0.52 -7.50
CA ARG A 70 4.10 -0.48 -8.29
C ARG A 70 5.07 -1.43 -8.97
N GLY A 71 4.75 -2.71 -8.98
CA GLY A 71 5.56 -3.75 -9.60
C GLY A 71 4.75 -4.98 -10.01
N ARG A 72 5.39 -5.98 -10.60
CA ARG A 72 4.72 -7.25 -10.92
C ARG A 72 4.33 -7.98 -9.65
N ASP A 73 5.18 -7.89 -8.62
CA ASP A 73 5.01 -8.47 -7.29
C ASP A 73 5.96 -7.78 -6.27
N ALA A 74 6.05 -8.27 -5.04
CA ALA A 74 6.89 -7.67 -4.00
C ALA A 74 8.41 -7.70 -4.27
N ALA A 75 8.92 -8.52 -5.19
CA ALA A 75 10.34 -8.52 -5.55
C ALA A 75 10.74 -7.23 -6.30
N ASP A 76 9.84 -6.70 -7.14
CA ASP A 76 10.07 -5.44 -7.86
C ASP A 76 9.98 -4.21 -6.92
N VAL A 77 9.31 -4.34 -5.77
CA VAL A 77 9.00 -3.23 -4.85
C VAL A 77 9.23 -3.57 -3.38
N ALA A 78 10.29 -4.32 -3.10
CA ALA A 78 10.66 -4.67 -1.75
C ALA A 78 10.96 -3.40 -0.93
N LEU A 79 10.50 -3.37 0.33
CA LEU A 79 10.79 -2.28 1.25
C LEU A 79 12.29 -2.12 1.50
N ASN A 80 12.98 -3.24 1.67
CA ASN A 80 14.42 -3.30 1.86
C ASN A 80 14.96 -4.55 1.17
N ASN A 81 16.01 -4.37 0.36
CA ASN A 81 16.81 -5.44 -0.21
C ASN A 81 18.19 -5.42 0.46
N THR A 82 18.52 -6.48 1.19
CA THR A 82 19.81 -6.60 1.87
C THR A 82 20.69 -7.63 1.17
N PHE A 83 21.98 -7.31 1.02
CA PHE A 83 23.01 -8.21 0.50
C PHE A 83 24.06 -8.47 1.59
N GLY A 84 23.98 -9.63 2.24
CA GLY A 84 24.81 -10.00 3.40
C GLY A 84 24.03 -10.00 4.73
N PRO A 85 24.66 -10.38 5.86
CA PRO A 85 24.00 -10.41 7.16
C PRO A 85 23.52 -9.02 7.60
N ASN A 86 22.27 -8.93 8.04
CA ASN A 86 21.66 -7.70 8.57
C ASN A 86 20.63 -8.07 9.63
N THR A 87 20.49 -7.22 10.64
CA THR A 87 19.49 -7.34 11.70
C THR A 87 18.67 -6.06 11.74
N LEU A 88 17.36 -6.20 11.52
CA LEU A 88 16.42 -5.09 11.69
C LEU A 88 16.35 -4.71 13.18
N SER A 89 16.89 -3.55 13.54
CA SER A 89 16.94 -3.08 14.93
C SER A 89 15.69 -2.31 15.35
N SER A 90 15.06 -1.59 14.43
CA SER A 90 13.85 -0.82 14.66
C SER A 90 13.05 -0.70 13.38
N PHE A 91 11.72 -0.68 13.53
CA PHE A 91 10.80 -0.52 12.43
C PHE A 91 9.56 0.22 12.91
N LYS A 92 9.38 1.45 12.40
CA LYS A 92 8.27 2.32 12.77
C LYS A 92 7.68 2.92 11.51
N VAL A 93 6.38 2.72 11.32
CA VAL A 93 5.59 3.30 10.25
C VAL A 93 4.51 4.14 10.90
N TRP A 94 4.25 5.33 10.35
CA TRP A 94 3.13 6.15 10.78
C TRP A 94 2.60 6.99 9.62
N THR A 95 1.34 7.38 9.72
CA THR A 95 0.68 8.33 8.82
C THR A 95 -0.28 9.17 9.63
N ASP A 96 -0.21 10.48 9.45
CA ASP A 96 -1.11 11.43 10.08
C ASP A 96 -2.00 12.07 9.01
N GLU A 97 -3.28 12.27 9.34
CA GLU A 97 -4.14 13.13 8.55
C GLU A 97 -3.71 14.58 8.79
N VAL A 98 -3.40 15.30 7.72
CA VAL A 98 -3.01 16.71 7.79
C VAL A 98 -4.18 17.55 7.31
N SER A 99 -4.67 18.46 8.15
CA SER A 99 -5.67 19.47 7.76
C SER A 99 -5.11 20.37 6.64
N GLU A 100 -5.99 20.94 5.81
CA GLU A 100 -5.56 21.90 4.79
C GLU A 100 -4.65 22.98 5.39
N ARG A 101 -3.44 23.07 4.83
CA ARG A 101 -2.44 24.06 5.25
C ARG A 101 -2.99 25.47 4.98
N GLN A 102 -2.98 26.32 5.99
CA GLN A 102 -3.23 27.75 5.77
C GLN A 102 -2.05 28.35 4.99
N PRO A 103 -2.29 29.13 3.92
CA PRO A 103 -1.21 29.78 3.18
C PRO A 103 -0.32 30.60 4.12
N GLY A 104 0.94 30.18 4.29
CA GLY A 104 1.94 30.91 5.09
C GLY A 104 2.55 30.16 6.28
N GLU A 105 2.02 29.00 6.68
CA GLU A 105 2.68 28.20 7.73
C GLU A 105 4.00 27.59 7.22
N PRO A 106 5.11 27.64 7.99
CA PRO A 106 6.38 27.04 7.59
C PRO A 106 6.24 25.53 7.40
N TRP A 107 6.98 24.98 6.45
CA TRP A 107 7.17 23.54 6.38
C TRP A 107 8.01 23.13 7.59
N LEU A 108 7.48 22.23 8.42
CA LEU A 108 8.28 21.60 9.48
C LEU A 108 9.49 20.86 8.88
#